data_AF-A0A0D6KVJ5-F1
#
_entry.id   AF-A0A0D6KVJ5-F1
#
_cell.length_a   1.000
_cell.length_b   1.000
_cell.length_c   1.000
_cell.angle_alpha   90.00
_cell.angle_beta   90.00
_cell.angle_gamma   90.00
#
_symmetry.space_group_name_H-M   'P 1'
#
loop_
_entity.id
_entity.type
_entity.pdbx_description
1 polymer ?
#
loop_
_entity_poly.entity_id
_entity_poly.type
_entity_poly.pdbx_seq_one_letter_code
_entity_poly.pdbx_strand_id
1 'polypeptide(L)'
;MPEYLFSQFKDNEFEALHRELSKVFDIPQVKLQDLYAVMQQEFEVEGYPEHKLTRNIFHSFDESFKTRYEESFVIGVDIPSILEKNNSVLNKKTIAIIGQDPLRKSKVRLEKIGIATPYALHLQNCRKRSRYFDLIKVLLDEGYRVYLTDIFKIWVSEANSDRGIPLSKKDRTQFIQILKTELEIFEPLAVVTWGNVASSTVRNINLNIKHLEFPHPSGAANATWRKIMRKPATRENRINFWQEKVLSYLSGF
;
A
#
# COMPACT_ATOMS: atom_id res chain seq x y z
N MET A 1 13.97 -17.08 -13.64
CA MET A 1 13.60 -15.65 -13.63
C MET A 1 12.44 -15.47 -12.67
N PRO A 2 12.37 -14.35 -11.91
CA PRO A 2 11.28 -14.13 -10.96
C PRO A 2 9.93 -14.03 -11.70
N GLU A 3 8.87 -14.55 -11.09
CA GLU A 3 7.49 -14.53 -11.66
C GLU A 3 6.96 -13.09 -11.78
N TYR A 4 7.35 -12.23 -10.84
CA TYR A 4 6.93 -10.84 -10.78
C TYR A 4 8.13 -9.90 -10.80
N LEU A 5 7.95 -8.73 -11.40
CA LEU A 5 8.84 -7.59 -11.27
C LEU A 5 8.29 -6.71 -10.14
N PHE A 6 9.15 -6.35 -9.20
CA PHE A 6 8.78 -5.58 -8.01
C PHE A 6 9.40 -4.19 -8.06
N SER A 7 8.60 -3.16 -7.79
CA SER A 7 8.99 -1.75 -7.72
C SER A 7 9.85 -1.28 -8.91
N GLN A 8 9.65 -1.86 -10.09
CA GLN A 8 10.24 -1.40 -11.35
C GLN A 8 9.33 -0.33 -11.94
N PHE A 9 9.62 0.91 -11.59
CA PHE A 9 8.90 2.08 -12.08
C PHE A 9 9.32 2.38 -13.54
N LYS A 10 8.40 2.88 -14.36
CA LYS A 10 8.74 3.41 -15.70
C LYS A 10 9.52 4.71 -15.56
N ASP A 11 10.11 5.15 -16.68
CA ASP A 11 10.80 6.43 -16.79
C ASP A 11 9.94 7.58 -16.21
N ASN A 12 10.57 8.42 -15.39
CA ASN A 12 9.97 9.56 -14.66
C ASN A 12 8.96 9.21 -13.55
N GLU A 13 8.40 7.99 -13.48
CA GLU A 13 7.46 7.62 -12.41
C GLU A 13 8.13 7.67 -11.04
N PHE A 14 9.35 7.13 -10.93
CA PHE A 14 10.11 7.14 -9.68
C PHE A 14 10.46 8.58 -9.24
N GLU A 15 10.93 9.42 -10.16
CA GLU A 15 11.30 10.80 -9.85
C GLU A 15 10.08 11.63 -9.43
N ALA A 16 8.94 11.44 -10.10
CA ALA A 16 7.70 12.10 -9.73
C ALA A 16 7.19 11.62 -8.37
N LEU A 17 7.23 10.31 -8.12
CA LEU A 17 6.87 9.73 -6.83
C LEU A 17 7.76 10.26 -5.70
N HIS A 18 9.07 10.26 -5.90
CA HIS A 18 10.03 10.76 -4.90
C HIS A 18 9.77 12.22 -4.56
N ARG A 19 9.53 13.07 -5.58
CA ARG A 19 9.19 14.48 -5.37
C ARG A 19 7.95 14.67 -4.50
N GLU A 20 6.95 13.81 -4.65
CA GLU A 20 5.73 13.86 -3.82
C GLU A 20 5.97 13.36 -2.40
N LEU A 21 6.65 12.22 -2.25
CA LEU A 21 7.01 11.68 -0.94
C LEU A 21 7.92 12.62 -0.16
N SER A 22 8.79 13.37 -0.84
CA SER A 22 9.71 14.34 -0.22
C SER A 22 9.00 15.51 0.47
N LYS A 23 7.70 15.71 0.20
CA LYS A 23 6.90 16.72 0.90
C LYS A 23 6.63 16.35 2.36
N VAL A 24 6.69 15.06 2.70
CA VAL A 24 6.44 14.55 4.06
C VAL A 24 7.65 13.79 4.63
N PHE A 25 8.50 13.26 3.75
CA PHE A 25 9.65 12.46 4.12
C PHE A 25 10.98 13.10 3.72
N ASP A 26 11.87 13.29 4.70
CA ASP A 26 13.28 13.61 4.48
C ASP A 26 14.06 12.32 4.13
N ILE A 27 13.79 11.79 2.94
CA ILE A 27 14.54 10.67 2.35
C ILE A 27 15.14 11.16 1.02
N PRO A 28 16.48 11.28 0.92
CA PRO A 28 17.13 11.62 -0.32
C PRO A 28 16.78 10.64 -1.45
N GLN A 29 16.67 11.14 -2.68
CA GLN A 29 16.26 10.34 -3.83
C GLN A 29 17.12 9.08 -4.01
N VAL A 30 18.44 9.24 -3.95
CA VAL A 30 19.41 8.13 -4.05
C VAL A 30 19.14 7.07 -2.97
N LYS A 31 18.86 7.50 -1.73
CA LYS A 31 18.59 6.59 -0.62
C LYS A 31 17.28 5.83 -0.79
N LEU A 32 16.24 6.48 -1.32
CA LEU A 32 14.98 5.81 -1.65
C LEU A 32 15.17 4.82 -2.82
N GLN A 33 15.96 5.19 -3.82
CA GLN A 33 16.31 4.34 -4.95
C GLN A 33 17.07 3.10 -4.49
N ASP A 34 18.07 3.26 -3.62
CA ASP A 34 18.82 2.17 -3.02
C ASP A 34 17.91 1.22 -2.24
N LEU A 35 16.96 1.74 -1.46
CA LEU A 35 15.98 0.92 -0.76
C LEU A 35 15.15 0.07 -1.72
N TYR A 36 14.65 0.64 -2.82
CA TYR A 36 13.92 -0.14 -3.83
C TYR A 36 14.81 -1.16 -4.53
N ALA A 37 16.04 -0.80 -4.88
CA ALA A 37 16.99 -1.69 -5.55
C ALA A 37 17.33 -2.90 -4.67
N VAL A 38 17.51 -2.68 -3.36
CA VAL A 38 17.75 -3.74 -2.38
C VAL A 38 16.50 -4.64 -2.26
N MET A 39 15.32 -4.06 -2.03
CA MET A 39 14.06 -4.84 -1.96
C MET A 39 13.77 -5.63 -3.25
N GLN A 40 14.20 -5.14 -4.41
CA GLN A 40 14.11 -5.85 -5.69
C GLN A 40 15.00 -7.09 -5.75
N GLN A 41 16.27 -6.95 -5.36
CA GLN A 41 17.22 -8.05 -5.34
C GLN A 41 16.77 -9.17 -4.39
N GLU A 42 16.08 -8.78 -3.33
CA GLU A 42 15.71 -9.67 -2.23
C GLU A 42 14.25 -10.12 -2.31
N PHE A 43 13.55 -9.73 -3.38
CA PHE A 43 12.11 -9.93 -3.49
C PHE A 43 11.70 -11.40 -3.29
N GLU A 44 12.52 -12.36 -3.74
CA GLU A 44 12.27 -13.79 -3.60
C GLU A 44 12.99 -14.48 -2.42
N VAL A 45 13.70 -13.72 -1.59
CA VAL A 45 14.42 -14.26 -0.42
C VAL A 45 13.47 -14.49 0.75
N GLU A 46 13.58 -15.65 1.39
CA GLU A 46 12.76 -16.00 2.56
C GLU A 46 13.36 -15.44 3.86
N GLY A 47 12.51 -14.92 4.77
CA GLY A 47 12.93 -14.52 6.13
C GLY A 47 13.73 -13.22 6.24
N TYR A 48 13.63 -12.36 5.22
CA TYR A 48 14.50 -11.20 5.01
C TYR A 48 14.46 -10.11 6.13
N PRO A 49 15.61 -9.47 6.47
CA PRO A 49 15.71 -8.45 7.52
C PRO A 49 14.96 -7.15 7.24
N GLU A 50 14.52 -6.49 8.31
CA GLU A 50 13.89 -5.17 8.22
C GLU A 50 14.88 -4.08 7.75
N HIS A 51 14.52 -3.34 6.70
CA HIS A 51 15.23 -2.11 6.35
C HIS A 51 14.90 -1.02 7.35
N LYS A 52 15.93 -0.39 7.92
CA LYS A 52 15.77 0.55 9.02
C LYS A 52 16.31 1.93 8.70
N LEU A 53 15.51 2.96 8.97
CA LEU A 53 15.92 4.36 8.90
C LEU A 53 15.93 4.98 10.30
N THR A 54 16.55 6.15 10.40
CA THR A 54 16.43 7.01 11.58
C THR A 54 14.99 7.51 11.71
N ARG A 55 14.57 7.86 12.93
CA ARG A 55 13.20 8.31 13.19
C ARG A 55 12.91 9.69 12.61
N ASN A 56 13.90 10.52 12.34
CA ASN A 56 13.71 11.90 11.90
C ASN A 56 13.35 12.06 10.42
N ILE A 57 12.88 11.00 9.74
CA ILE A 57 12.53 11.10 8.31
C ILE A 57 11.17 11.76 8.09
N PHE A 58 10.28 11.83 9.07
CA PHE A 58 8.95 12.44 8.89
C PHE A 58 8.90 13.77 9.64
N HIS A 59 8.42 14.80 8.95
CA HIS A 59 8.16 16.10 9.53
C HIS A 59 6.66 16.38 9.53
N SER A 60 6.08 16.44 10.72
CA SER A 60 4.68 16.84 10.88
C SER A 60 4.49 18.31 10.53
N PHE A 61 3.35 18.61 9.92
CA PHE A 61 2.85 19.97 9.67
C PHE A 61 2.16 20.58 10.89
N ASP A 62 2.15 19.84 12.02
CA ASP A 62 1.53 20.23 13.27
C ASP A 62 2.49 20.00 14.45
N GLU A 63 2.92 21.08 15.10
CA GLU A 63 3.87 21.01 16.23
C GLU A 63 3.37 20.13 17.38
N SER A 64 2.06 20.07 17.62
CA SER A 64 1.52 19.22 18.70
C SER A 64 1.65 17.73 18.37
N PHE A 65 1.54 17.37 17.09
CA PHE A 65 1.73 16.00 16.66
C PHE A 65 3.22 15.62 16.55
N LYS A 66 4.09 16.58 16.25
CA LYS A 66 5.55 16.37 16.24
C LYS A 66 6.06 15.79 17.56
N THR A 67 5.67 16.35 18.71
CA THR A 67 6.04 15.81 20.03
C THR A 67 5.55 14.37 20.20
N ARG A 68 4.30 14.08 19.81
CA ARG A 68 3.74 12.71 19.89
C ARG A 68 4.50 11.73 18.98
N TYR A 69 4.94 12.18 17.81
CA TYR A 69 5.75 11.37 16.89
C TYR A 69 7.13 11.05 17.50
N GLU A 70 7.81 12.05 18.06
CA GLU A 70 9.13 11.89 18.69
C GLU A 70 9.08 10.97 19.92
N GLU A 71 8.02 11.08 20.71
CA GLU A 71 7.80 10.26 21.92
C GLU A 71 7.18 8.89 21.62
N SER A 72 6.69 8.67 20.40
CA SER A 72 5.98 7.43 20.04
C SER A 72 6.84 6.18 20.27
N PHE A 73 6.19 5.12 20.70
CA PHE A 73 6.86 3.86 21.01
C PHE A 73 7.23 3.11 19.73
N VAL A 74 6.29 3.08 18.77
CA VAL A 74 6.43 2.40 17.49
C VAL A 74 6.03 3.36 16.38
N ILE A 75 6.82 3.37 15.31
CA ILE A 75 6.51 4.07 14.07
C ILE A 75 6.51 3.03 12.95
N GLY A 76 5.41 2.96 12.22
CA GLY A 76 5.31 2.28 10.94
C GLY A 76 5.44 3.28 9.81
N VAL A 77 6.22 2.91 8.80
CA VAL A 77 6.32 3.65 7.54
C VAL A 77 6.28 2.66 6.39
N ASP A 78 5.36 2.89 5.46
CA ASP A 78 5.32 2.17 4.19
C ASP A 78 5.62 3.14 3.05
N ILE A 79 6.55 2.76 2.17
CA ILE A 79 6.76 3.41 0.89
C ILE A 79 5.90 2.70 -0.17
N PRO A 80 5.35 3.41 -1.15
CA PRO A 80 4.54 2.80 -2.19
C PRO A 80 5.34 1.77 -2.99
N SER A 81 4.65 0.84 -3.66
CA SER A 81 5.32 -0.16 -4.48
C SER A 81 4.50 -0.47 -5.70
N ILE A 82 5.12 -1.13 -6.68
CA ILE A 82 4.41 -1.62 -7.84
C ILE A 82 4.77 -3.07 -8.13
N LEU A 83 3.79 -3.85 -8.57
CA LEU A 83 4.00 -5.23 -8.98
C LEU A 83 3.52 -5.41 -10.42
N GLU A 84 4.27 -6.17 -11.20
CA GLU A 84 3.83 -6.61 -12.52
C GLU A 84 4.32 -8.01 -12.83
N LYS A 85 3.60 -8.71 -13.70
CA LYS A 85 4.02 -10.04 -14.16
C LYS A 85 5.23 -9.91 -15.08
N ASN A 86 6.25 -10.73 -14.84
CA ASN A 86 7.44 -10.78 -15.70
C ASN A 86 7.13 -11.58 -16.97
N ASN A 87 6.58 -10.90 -17.97
CA ASN A 87 6.21 -11.47 -19.25
C ASN A 87 6.43 -10.45 -20.39
N SER A 88 6.26 -10.89 -21.63
CA SER A 88 6.49 -10.07 -22.83
C SER A 88 5.45 -8.97 -23.07
N VAL A 89 4.43 -8.84 -22.21
CA VAL A 89 3.39 -7.81 -22.38
C VAL A 89 3.96 -6.46 -21.95
N LEU A 90 4.12 -5.58 -22.94
CA LEU A 90 4.55 -4.20 -22.77
C LEU A 90 3.35 -3.30 -22.43
N ASN A 91 3.62 -2.14 -21.81
CA ASN A 91 2.63 -1.09 -21.57
C ASN A 91 1.37 -1.53 -20.81
N LYS A 92 1.53 -2.44 -19.83
CA LYS A 92 0.46 -2.88 -18.93
C LYS A 92 -0.26 -1.67 -18.30
N LYS A 93 -1.59 -1.72 -18.26
CA LYS A 93 -2.43 -0.73 -17.58
C LYS A 93 -2.29 -0.88 -16.07
N THR A 94 -2.38 0.23 -15.34
CA THR A 94 -2.24 0.24 -13.88
C THR A 94 -3.58 0.09 -13.19
N ILE A 95 -3.62 -0.75 -12.16
CA ILE A 95 -4.67 -0.77 -11.15
C ILE A 95 -4.03 -0.36 -9.83
N ALA A 96 -4.60 0.64 -9.15
CA ALA A 96 -4.11 1.07 -7.85
C ALA A 96 -4.88 0.39 -6.72
N ILE A 97 -4.20 -0.16 -5.72
CA ILE A 97 -4.80 -0.69 -4.50
C ILE A 97 -4.38 0.19 -3.33
N ILE A 98 -5.37 0.71 -2.61
CA ILE A 98 -5.15 1.70 -1.56
C ILE A 98 -5.43 1.07 -0.20
N GLY A 99 -4.38 0.97 0.61
CA GLY A 99 -4.46 0.67 2.04
C GLY A 99 -4.69 1.92 2.89
N GLN A 100 -4.79 1.72 4.20
CA GLN A 100 -5.11 2.81 5.11
C GLN A 100 -3.85 3.39 5.74
N ASP A 101 -3.11 2.57 6.49
CA ASP A 101 -1.94 2.94 7.25
C ASP A 101 -0.98 1.75 7.47
N PRO A 102 0.33 2.02 7.68
CA PRO A 102 1.36 1.01 7.85
C PRO A 102 1.42 0.50 9.29
N LEU A 103 0.35 -0.12 9.77
CA LEU A 103 0.26 -0.58 11.16
C LEU A 103 1.48 -1.44 11.56
N ARG A 104 2.04 -1.15 12.75
CA ARG A 104 3.14 -1.92 13.35
C ARG A 104 2.83 -2.29 14.78
N LYS A 105 3.49 -3.33 15.28
CA LYS A 105 3.41 -3.73 16.68
C LYS A 105 4.81 -4.04 17.19
N SER A 106 5.15 -3.49 18.35
CA SER A 106 6.37 -3.83 19.08
C SER A 106 6.11 -3.72 20.58
N LYS A 107 6.75 -4.59 21.36
CA LYS A 107 6.75 -4.54 22.83
C LYS A 107 7.85 -3.63 23.39
N VAL A 108 8.76 -3.17 22.53
CA VAL A 108 9.87 -2.26 22.91
C VAL A 108 9.85 -1.02 22.03
N ARG A 109 10.30 0.10 22.61
CA ARG A 109 10.52 1.33 21.85
C ARG A 109 11.60 1.07 20.81
N LEU A 110 11.33 1.47 19.57
CA LEU A 110 12.28 1.27 18.48
C LEU A 110 13.01 2.57 18.16
N GLU A 111 14.33 2.58 18.32
CA GLU A 111 15.16 3.76 17.98
C GLU A 111 15.34 3.97 16.48
N LYS A 112 15.03 2.94 15.68
CA LYS A 112 14.98 3.01 14.22
C LYS A 112 13.63 2.53 13.72
N ILE A 113 13.18 3.09 12.61
CA ILE A 113 11.89 2.75 12.00
C ILE A 113 12.08 1.71 10.92
N GLY A 114 11.22 0.69 10.90
CA GLY A 114 11.18 -0.28 9.82
C GLY A 114 10.45 0.30 8.61
N ILE A 115 11.13 0.38 7.47
CA ILE A 115 10.55 0.77 6.19
C ILE A 115 10.06 -0.49 5.48
N ALA A 116 8.80 -0.48 5.10
CA ALA A 116 8.18 -1.58 4.36
C ALA A 116 7.39 -1.04 3.17
N THR A 117 6.56 -1.89 2.60
CA THR A 117 5.57 -1.56 1.57
C THR A 117 4.20 -2.04 2.02
N PRO A 118 3.10 -1.50 1.47
CA PRO A 118 1.75 -1.87 1.87
C PRO A 118 1.55 -3.39 1.92
N TYR A 119 0.96 -3.86 3.02
CA TYR A 119 0.74 -5.27 3.34
C TYR A 119 2.03 -6.13 3.40
N ALA A 120 3.19 -5.49 3.54
CA ALA A 120 4.52 -6.10 3.58
C ALA A 120 4.80 -7.02 2.37
N LEU A 121 4.31 -6.66 1.18
CA LEU A 121 4.40 -7.54 0.00
C LEU A 121 5.80 -7.64 -0.62
N HIS A 122 6.74 -6.79 -0.20
CA HIS A 122 8.17 -6.99 -0.47
C HIS A 122 8.68 -8.31 0.14
N LEU A 123 8.06 -8.83 1.21
CA LEU A 123 8.43 -10.11 1.84
C LEU A 123 7.68 -11.30 1.23
N GLN A 124 8.43 -12.33 0.80
CA GLN A 124 7.84 -13.53 0.19
C GLN A 124 6.84 -14.26 1.10
N ASN A 125 7.15 -14.35 2.41
CA ASN A 125 6.29 -15.04 3.37
C ASN A 125 4.95 -14.32 3.59
N CYS A 126 4.92 -12.99 3.46
CA CYS A 126 3.67 -12.24 3.47
C CYS A 126 2.85 -12.53 2.22
N ARG A 127 3.47 -12.54 1.03
CA ARG A 127 2.77 -12.86 -0.23
C ARG A 127 2.11 -14.24 -0.22
N LYS A 128 2.82 -15.28 0.26
CA LYS A 128 2.31 -16.66 0.33
C LYS A 128 1.05 -16.82 1.22
N ARG A 129 0.90 -16.00 2.26
CA ARG A 129 -0.16 -16.11 3.28
C ARG A 129 -1.24 -15.02 3.17
N SER A 130 -0.99 -14.00 2.38
CA SER A 130 -1.82 -12.79 2.34
C SER A 130 -3.03 -12.95 1.44
N ARG A 131 -4.21 -12.73 2.02
CA ARG A 131 -5.47 -12.60 1.25
C ARG A 131 -5.52 -11.33 0.41
N TYR A 132 -4.69 -10.33 0.70
CA TYR A 132 -4.54 -9.16 -0.17
C TYR A 132 -3.81 -9.56 -1.46
N PHE A 133 -2.82 -10.43 -1.33
CA PHE A 133 -2.05 -10.91 -2.47
C PHE A 133 -2.88 -11.79 -3.42
N ASP A 134 -3.94 -12.45 -2.93
CA ASP A 134 -4.86 -13.21 -3.78
C ASP A 134 -5.53 -12.33 -4.86
N LEU A 135 -6.08 -11.16 -4.48
CA LEU A 135 -6.64 -10.22 -5.45
C LEU A 135 -5.55 -9.64 -6.37
N ILE A 136 -4.38 -9.32 -5.80
CA ILE A 136 -3.25 -8.80 -6.58
C ILE A 136 -2.86 -9.82 -7.66
N LYS A 137 -2.77 -11.11 -7.31
CA LYS A 137 -2.47 -12.18 -8.26
C LYS A 137 -3.52 -12.25 -9.37
N VAL A 138 -4.82 -12.14 -9.04
CA VAL A 138 -5.89 -12.07 -10.06
C VAL A 138 -5.62 -10.92 -11.04
N LEU A 139 -5.33 -9.72 -10.55
CA LEU A 139 -5.04 -8.55 -11.41
C LEU A 139 -3.76 -8.74 -12.25
N LEU A 140 -2.71 -9.31 -11.66
CA LEU A 140 -1.45 -9.61 -12.37
C LEU A 140 -1.64 -10.67 -13.46
N ASP A 141 -2.48 -11.68 -13.20
CA ASP A 141 -2.80 -12.74 -14.15
C ASP A 141 -3.66 -12.23 -15.32
N GLU A 142 -4.52 -11.23 -15.08
CA GLU A 142 -5.25 -10.47 -16.11
C GLU A 142 -4.36 -9.46 -16.88
N GLY A 143 -3.06 -9.39 -16.57
CA GLY A 143 -2.10 -8.59 -17.33
C GLY A 143 -1.97 -7.13 -16.88
N TYR A 144 -2.53 -6.75 -15.73
CA TYR A 144 -2.35 -5.42 -15.16
C TYR A 144 -1.01 -5.30 -14.40
N ARG A 145 -0.52 -4.07 -14.28
CA ARG A 145 0.44 -3.70 -13.21
C ARG A 145 -0.35 -3.17 -12.02
N VAL A 146 0.09 -3.50 -10.82
CA VAL A 146 -0.63 -3.20 -9.58
C VAL A 146 0.19 -2.25 -8.73
N TYR A 147 -0.22 -0.98 -8.69
CA TYR A 147 0.34 0.03 -7.81
C TYR A 147 -0.26 -0.10 -6.41
N LEU A 148 0.57 -0.09 -5.38
CA LEU A 148 0.21 -0.34 -3.99
C LEU A 148 0.65 0.83 -3.15
N THR A 149 -0.28 1.44 -2.43
CA THR A 149 0.02 2.60 -1.60
C THR A 149 -0.95 2.68 -0.42
N ASP A 150 -0.56 3.35 0.65
CA ASP A 150 -1.47 3.67 1.76
C ASP A 150 -1.97 5.11 1.66
N ILE A 151 -3.14 5.41 2.24
CA ILE A 151 -3.58 6.80 2.40
C ILE A 151 -2.58 7.54 3.29
N PHE A 152 -2.35 7.02 4.49
CA PHE A 152 -1.39 7.58 5.42
C PHE A 152 -0.13 6.76 5.34
N LYS A 153 1.00 7.39 5.01
CA LYS A 153 2.28 6.67 4.85
C LYS A 153 2.97 6.37 6.17
N ILE A 154 2.40 6.87 7.27
CA ILE A 154 2.92 6.67 8.62
C ILE A 154 1.81 6.20 9.55
N TRP A 155 2.24 5.45 10.55
CA TRP A 155 1.43 5.08 11.70
C TRP A 155 2.29 5.20 12.94
N VAL A 156 1.76 5.76 14.01
CA VAL A 156 2.49 5.87 15.28
C VAL A 156 1.64 5.36 16.42
N SER A 157 2.27 4.78 17.44
CA SER A 157 1.57 4.32 18.63
C SER A 157 2.29 4.63 19.93
N GLU A 158 1.50 4.67 20.99
CA GLU A 158 1.99 4.63 22.36
C GLU A 158 2.38 3.20 22.76
N ALA A 159 3.06 3.06 23.89
CA ALA A 159 3.45 1.78 24.43
C ALA A 159 2.22 0.91 24.72
N ASN A 160 2.25 -0.35 24.30
CA ASN A 160 1.18 -1.33 24.55
C ASN A 160 -0.20 -0.96 23.98
N SER A 161 -0.28 -0.04 23.01
CA SER A 161 -1.53 0.29 22.32
C SER A 161 -1.67 -0.46 21.01
N ASP A 162 -2.80 -1.14 20.82
CA ASP A 162 -3.23 -1.67 19.52
C ASP A 162 -3.83 -0.60 18.61
N ARG A 163 -3.99 0.64 19.10
CA ARG A 163 -4.53 1.78 18.36
C ARG A 163 -3.42 2.77 18.05
N GLY A 164 -3.39 3.23 16.80
CA GLY A 164 -2.52 4.33 16.40
C GLY A 164 -2.96 5.66 17.00
N ILE A 165 -2.01 6.55 17.26
CA ILE A 165 -2.29 7.95 17.57
C ILE A 165 -2.84 8.59 16.30
N PRO A 166 -4.02 9.23 16.34
CA PRO A 166 -4.55 9.92 15.18
C PRO A 166 -3.61 11.02 14.70
N LEU A 167 -3.33 11.01 13.39
CA LEU A 167 -2.61 12.11 12.73
C LEU A 167 -3.37 13.43 12.88
N SER A 168 -2.61 14.54 12.92
CA SER A 168 -3.20 15.88 12.90
C SER A 168 -4.04 16.10 11.63
N LYS A 169 -4.98 17.05 11.68
CA LYS A 169 -5.77 17.38 10.48
C LYS A 169 -4.87 17.83 9.32
N LYS A 170 -3.81 18.59 9.61
CA LYS A 170 -2.85 19.09 8.61
C LYS A 170 -2.10 17.95 7.94
N ASP A 171 -1.55 17.01 8.73
CA ASP A 171 -0.84 15.85 8.20
C ASP A 171 -1.76 14.97 7.35
N ARG A 172 -3.00 14.73 7.82
CA ARG A 172 -3.98 13.94 7.06
C ARG A 172 -4.31 14.61 5.73
N THR A 173 -4.52 15.92 5.70
CA THR A 173 -4.76 16.67 4.46
C THR A 173 -3.57 16.55 3.51
N GLN A 174 -2.33 16.67 4.02
CA GLN A 174 -1.14 16.54 3.19
C GLN A 174 -1.01 15.13 2.60
N PHE A 175 -1.22 14.09 3.39
CA PHE A 175 -1.20 12.71 2.90
C PHE A 175 -2.27 12.43 1.84
N ILE A 176 -3.48 12.97 2.01
CA ILE A 176 -4.54 12.86 1.00
C ILE A 176 -4.15 13.59 -0.29
N GLN A 177 -3.51 14.75 -0.21
CA GLN A 177 -3.02 15.48 -1.37
C GLN A 177 -1.90 14.71 -2.10
N ILE A 178 -0.98 14.09 -1.36
CA ILE A 178 0.06 13.21 -1.91
C ILE A 178 -0.58 12.02 -2.61
N LEU A 179 -1.53 11.33 -1.97
CA LEU A 179 -2.26 10.22 -2.58
C LEU A 179 -2.94 10.64 -3.90
N LYS A 180 -3.56 11.82 -3.93
CA LYS A 180 -4.16 12.36 -5.16
C LYS A 180 -3.13 12.46 -6.28
N THR A 181 -1.96 13.05 -6.00
CA THR A 181 -0.91 13.22 -7.01
C THR A 181 -0.24 11.90 -7.38
N GLU A 182 -0.09 10.95 -6.45
CA GLU A 182 0.32 9.58 -6.80
C GLU A 182 -0.62 8.95 -7.84
N LEU A 183 -1.94 9.11 -7.68
CA LEU A 183 -2.92 8.57 -8.63
C LEU A 183 -2.89 9.30 -9.98
N GLU A 184 -2.49 10.57 -10.00
CA GLU A 184 -2.21 11.31 -11.25
C GLU A 184 -0.93 10.81 -11.93
N ILE A 185 0.13 10.48 -11.17
CA ILE A 185 1.40 9.96 -11.71
C ILE A 185 1.21 8.59 -12.37
N PHE A 186 0.45 7.71 -11.72
CA PHE A 186 0.33 6.31 -12.13
C PHE A 186 -0.85 6.02 -13.07
N GLU A 187 -1.71 7.02 -13.29
CA GLU A 187 -2.87 6.99 -14.18
C GLU A 187 -3.63 5.66 -14.15
N PRO A 188 -4.12 5.20 -12.98
CA PRO A 188 -4.73 3.90 -12.88
C PRO A 188 -6.08 3.87 -13.60
N LEU A 189 -6.35 2.78 -14.31
CA LEU A 189 -7.65 2.52 -14.94
C LEU A 189 -8.76 2.40 -13.89
N ALA A 190 -8.41 1.83 -12.73
CA ALA A 190 -9.29 1.72 -11.58
C ALA A 190 -8.51 1.75 -10.27
N VAL A 191 -9.19 2.19 -9.22
CA VAL A 191 -8.74 2.15 -7.84
C VAL A 191 -9.51 1.08 -7.09
N VAL A 192 -8.82 0.26 -6.32
CA VAL A 192 -9.38 -0.73 -5.41
C VAL A 192 -9.15 -0.29 -3.98
N THR A 193 -10.20 -0.34 -3.15
CA THR A 193 -10.10 -0.09 -1.71
C THR A 193 -10.65 -1.25 -0.90
N TRP A 194 -10.13 -1.36 0.32
CA TRP A 194 -10.56 -2.37 1.28
C TRP A 194 -11.22 -1.71 2.49
N GLY A 195 -12.50 -1.96 2.68
CA GLY A 195 -13.25 -1.43 3.82
C GLY A 195 -13.55 0.07 3.76
N ASN A 196 -14.33 0.53 4.74
CA ASN A 196 -15.03 1.81 4.65
C ASN A 196 -14.12 3.04 4.71
N VAL A 197 -13.01 2.98 5.46
CA VAL A 197 -12.12 4.14 5.64
C VAL A 197 -11.37 4.45 4.34
N ALA A 198 -10.80 3.42 3.71
CA ALA A 198 -10.13 3.58 2.43
C ALA A 198 -11.12 4.02 1.34
N SER A 199 -12.29 3.37 1.28
CA SER A 199 -13.33 3.73 0.32
C SER A 199 -13.85 5.16 0.48
N SER A 200 -14.18 5.59 1.71
CA SER A 200 -14.71 6.93 1.94
C SER A 200 -13.68 8.01 1.61
N THR A 201 -12.41 7.78 1.93
CA THR A 201 -11.33 8.70 1.61
C THR A 201 -11.18 8.85 0.10
N VAL A 202 -11.10 7.75 -0.66
CA VAL A 202 -10.97 7.79 -2.12
C VAL A 202 -12.17 8.49 -2.77
N ARG A 203 -13.40 8.21 -2.33
CA ARG A 203 -14.59 8.93 -2.83
C ARG A 203 -14.52 10.43 -2.60
N ASN A 204 -14.00 10.86 -1.46
CA ASN A 204 -13.87 12.29 -1.14
C ASN A 204 -12.80 13.01 -1.98
N ILE A 205 -11.82 12.30 -2.54
CA ILE A 205 -10.85 12.89 -3.49
C ILE A 205 -11.56 13.23 -4.82
N ASN A 206 -12.71 12.59 -5.10
CA ASN A 206 -13.51 12.79 -6.30
C ASN A 206 -12.70 12.66 -7.59
N LEU A 207 -11.93 11.58 -7.68
CA LEU A 207 -11.21 11.22 -8.90
C LEU A 207 -12.21 10.67 -9.90
N ASN A 208 -12.16 11.14 -11.15
CA ASN A 208 -12.93 10.56 -12.25
C ASN A 208 -12.32 9.22 -12.71
N ILE A 209 -12.01 8.36 -11.73
CA ILE A 209 -11.39 7.06 -11.89
C ILE A 209 -12.35 6.03 -11.33
N LYS A 210 -12.46 4.89 -12.01
CA LYS A 210 -13.34 3.82 -11.57
C LYS A 210 -12.94 3.30 -10.20
N HIS A 211 -13.89 3.20 -9.28
CA HIS A 211 -13.62 2.80 -7.90
C HIS A 211 -14.29 1.46 -7.58
N LEU A 212 -13.47 0.44 -7.31
CA LEU A 212 -13.88 -0.90 -6.91
C LEU A 212 -13.74 -1.06 -5.39
N GLU A 213 -14.88 -1.07 -4.71
CA GLU A 213 -14.93 -1.19 -3.26
C GLU A 213 -15.16 -2.65 -2.84
N PHE A 214 -14.21 -3.22 -2.10
CA PHE A 214 -14.36 -4.57 -1.54
C PHE A 214 -14.42 -4.55 0.00
N PRO A 215 -15.17 -5.48 0.61
CA PRO A 215 -15.05 -5.70 2.04
C PRO A 215 -13.59 -6.06 2.40
N HIS A 216 -13.14 -5.64 3.57
CA HIS A 216 -11.79 -5.96 4.04
C HIS A 216 -11.52 -7.48 3.97
N PRO A 217 -10.32 -7.96 3.59
CA PRO A 217 -10.12 -9.39 3.37
C PRO A 217 -9.94 -10.16 4.67
N SER A 218 -9.92 -9.50 5.83
CA SER A 218 -9.82 -10.14 7.15
C SER A 218 -11.04 -11.01 7.49
N GLY A 219 -10.91 -11.83 8.54
CA GLY A 219 -12.00 -12.69 9.03
C GLY A 219 -13.18 -11.88 9.59
N ALA A 220 -12.94 -10.66 10.07
CA ALA A 220 -13.97 -9.78 10.62
C ALA A 220 -15.05 -9.42 9.60
N ALA A 221 -14.73 -9.43 8.31
CA ALA A 221 -15.68 -9.11 7.23
C ALA A 221 -16.40 -10.35 6.66
N ASN A 222 -16.25 -11.54 7.25
CA ASN A 222 -16.81 -12.78 6.70
C ASN A 222 -18.33 -12.75 6.52
N ALA A 223 -19.07 -12.06 7.39
CA ALA A 223 -20.51 -11.89 7.24
C ALA A 223 -20.85 -11.10 5.97
N THR A 224 -20.15 -9.99 5.73
CA THR A 224 -20.29 -9.17 4.53
C THR A 224 -19.93 -9.98 3.28
N TRP A 225 -18.81 -10.70 3.31
CA TRP A 225 -18.38 -11.58 2.22
C TRP A 225 -19.44 -12.63 1.87
N ARG A 226 -20.02 -13.31 2.88
CA ARG A 226 -21.10 -14.29 2.64
C ARG A 226 -22.32 -13.65 1.98
N LYS A 227 -22.69 -12.44 2.40
CA LYS A 227 -23.83 -11.71 1.84
C LYS A 227 -23.62 -11.35 0.37
N ILE A 228 -22.44 -10.82 0.01
CA ILE A 228 -22.20 -10.36 -1.37
C ILE A 228 -21.95 -11.50 -2.35
N MET A 229 -21.29 -12.58 -1.91
CA MET A 229 -21.01 -13.74 -2.76
C MET A 229 -22.18 -14.74 -2.80
N ARG A 230 -23.14 -14.63 -1.86
CA ARG A 230 -24.20 -15.63 -1.61
C ARG A 230 -23.65 -17.07 -1.46
N LYS A 231 -22.43 -17.18 -0.92
CA LYS A 231 -21.65 -18.41 -0.73
C LYS A 231 -20.84 -18.31 0.58
N PRO A 232 -20.35 -19.42 1.14
CA PRO A 232 -19.41 -19.37 2.27
C PRO A 232 -18.18 -18.51 1.97
N ALA A 233 -17.67 -17.78 2.97
CA ALA A 233 -16.55 -16.84 2.79
C ALA A 233 -15.16 -17.51 2.77
N THR A 234 -15.03 -18.62 2.02
CA THR A 234 -13.77 -19.32 1.78
C THR A 234 -12.81 -18.48 0.93
N ARG A 235 -11.52 -18.85 0.93
CA ARG A 235 -10.50 -18.18 0.09
C ARG A 235 -10.84 -18.31 -1.39
N GLU A 236 -11.17 -19.53 -1.83
CA GLU A 236 -11.55 -19.84 -3.22
C GLU A 236 -12.76 -19.04 -3.69
N ASN A 237 -13.83 -18.96 -2.91
CA ASN A 237 -15.01 -18.19 -3.29
C ASN A 237 -14.71 -16.69 -3.47
N ARG A 238 -13.78 -16.13 -2.67
CA ARG A 238 -13.35 -14.73 -2.84
C ARG A 238 -12.53 -14.54 -4.11
N ILE A 239 -11.61 -15.46 -4.40
CA ILE A 239 -10.82 -15.44 -5.64
C ILE A 239 -11.75 -15.47 -6.85
N ASN A 240 -12.69 -16.42 -6.89
CA ASN A 240 -13.67 -16.53 -7.98
C ASN A 240 -14.51 -15.25 -8.11
N PHE A 241 -14.99 -14.71 -6.99
CA PHE A 241 -15.73 -13.44 -6.99
C PHE A 241 -14.90 -12.28 -7.54
N TRP A 242 -13.62 -12.18 -7.15
CA TRP A 242 -12.74 -11.16 -7.69
C TRP A 242 -12.46 -11.34 -9.18
N GLN A 243 -12.23 -12.56 -9.65
CA GLN A 243 -12.06 -12.83 -11.09
C GLN A 243 -13.29 -12.38 -11.87
N GLU A 244 -14.50 -12.80 -11.45
CA GLU A 244 -15.75 -12.39 -12.08
C GLU A 244 -15.93 -10.86 -12.08
N LYS A 245 -15.61 -10.19 -10.97
CA LYS A 245 -15.73 -8.73 -10.83
C LYS A 245 -14.66 -7.98 -11.61
N VAL A 246 -13.40 -8.38 -11.55
CA VAL A 246 -12.30 -7.78 -12.30
C VAL A 246 -12.60 -7.88 -13.79
N LEU A 247 -12.95 -9.07 -14.29
CA LEU A 247 -13.33 -9.27 -15.68
C LEU A 247 -14.50 -8.37 -16.06
N SER A 248 -15.64 -8.48 -15.37
CA SER A 248 -16.84 -7.69 -15.74
C SER A 248 -16.67 -6.17 -15.63
N TYR A 249 -15.82 -5.68 -14.73
CA TYR A 249 -15.62 -4.24 -14.54
C TYR A 249 -14.49 -3.68 -15.40
N LEU A 250 -13.49 -4.46 -15.77
CA LEU A 250 -12.32 -3.95 -16.49
C LEU A 250 -12.28 -4.37 -17.97
N SER A 251 -13.07 -5.34 -18.42
CA SER A 251 -13.13 -5.82 -19.81
C SER A 251 -13.78 -4.86 -20.82
N GLY A 252 -13.95 -3.58 -20.46
CA GLY A 252 -14.53 -2.55 -21.33
C GLY A 252 -13.49 -1.65 -22.01
N PHE A 253 -12.21 -1.99 -21.93
CA PHE A 253 -11.07 -1.21 -22.42
C PHE A 253 -10.00 -2.10 -23.04
#